data_AF-A0A942NUE6-F1
#
_entry.id   AF-A0A942NUE6-F1
#
_cell.length_a   1.000
_cell.length_b   1.000
_cell.length_c   1.000
_cell.angle_alpha   90.00
_cell.angle_beta   90.00
_cell.angle_gamma   90.00
#
_symmetry.space_group_name_H-M   'P 1'
#
loop_
_entity.id
_entity.type
_entity.pdbx_description
1 polymer ?
#
loop_
_entity_poly.entity_id
_entity_poly.type
_entity_poly.pdbx_seq_one_letter_code
_entity_poly.pdbx_strand_id
1 'polypeptide(L)'
;MKKIILLTLVLATVAGCKKDPTKTPPPIPYFQHIMGDYGGIRVNTHWVDTVVGYAHDSSAIVISLIDEGHDSVVSLAFNPPYASEQFSYAFSQGVLIPLSHYHPAVLSISNDSLYFRHQPGLGPYWTECFAFKLISPQ
;
A
#
# COMPACT_ATOMS: atom_id res chain seq x y z
N MET A 1 1.43 69.37 39.09
CA MET A 1 0.21 68.94 39.80
C MET A 1 -0.61 68.03 38.88
N LYS A 2 -1.27 67.03 39.48
CA LYS A 2 -2.28 66.09 38.92
C LYS A 2 -1.78 64.86 38.13
N LYS A 3 -1.96 63.74 38.83
CA LYS A 3 -1.89 62.32 38.49
C LYS A 3 -2.86 61.95 37.35
N ILE A 4 -2.47 60.96 36.52
CA ILE A 4 -3.37 59.87 36.13
C ILE A 4 -2.60 58.57 36.32
N ILE A 5 -3.18 57.69 37.13
CA ILE A 5 -2.71 56.37 37.57
C ILE A 5 -3.69 55.35 37.01
N LEU A 6 -3.19 54.16 36.65
CA LEU A 6 -3.92 52.90 36.43
C LEU A 6 -4.80 52.87 35.15
N LEU A 7 -4.96 51.77 34.43
CA LEU A 7 -5.19 50.42 34.91
C LEU A 7 -5.04 49.40 33.74
N THR A 8 -4.47 48.24 34.06
CA THR A 8 -4.75 46.89 33.52
C THR A 8 -4.48 46.57 32.04
N LEU A 9 -3.55 45.66 31.73
CA LEU A 9 -3.68 44.19 31.87
C LEU A 9 -4.74 43.63 30.92
N VAL A 10 -4.30 43.08 29.78
CA VAL A 10 -4.59 41.71 29.28
C VAL A 10 -3.78 41.56 28.00
N LEU A 11 -2.76 40.69 28.00
CA LEU A 11 -2.57 39.63 26.98
C LEU A 11 -1.32 38.83 27.36
N ALA A 12 -1.41 38.14 28.51
CA ALA A 12 -0.73 36.86 28.64
C ALA A 12 -1.61 35.83 27.93
N THR A 13 -1.49 35.71 26.61
CA THR A 13 -1.97 34.53 25.90
C THR A 13 -1.09 34.29 24.67
N VAL A 14 -0.70 33.04 24.50
CA VAL A 14 -0.11 32.43 23.31
C VAL A 14 1.27 32.92 22.85
N ALA A 15 2.28 32.71 23.69
CA ALA A 15 3.50 32.04 23.20
C ALA A 15 3.21 30.55 22.96
N GLY A 16 2.17 30.27 22.16
CA GLY A 16 2.04 28.99 21.50
C GLY A 16 3.20 28.91 20.52
N CYS A 17 3.90 27.77 20.48
CA CYS A 17 4.84 27.48 19.40
C CYS A 17 4.16 27.85 18.08
N LYS A 18 4.58 28.96 17.48
CA LYS A 18 4.19 29.29 16.11
C LYS A 18 4.71 28.11 15.30
N LYS A 19 3.82 27.20 14.89
CA LYS A 19 4.09 26.30 13.78
C LYS A 19 4.54 27.23 12.67
N ASP A 20 5.82 27.15 12.35
CA ASP A 20 6.44 27.96 11.31
C ASP A 20 5.62 27.75 10.03
N PRO A 21 4.88 28.77 9.55
CA PRO A 21 4.03 28.62 8.37
C PRO A 21 4.86 28.41 7.10
N THR A 22 6.19 28.47 7.18
CA THR A 22 7.11 28.19 6.07
C THR A 22 7.57 26.73 6.01
N LYS A 23 7.26 25.90 7.01
CA LYS A 23 7.47 24.45 6.89
C LYS A 23 6.30 23.83 6.16
N THR A 24 6.38 23.80 4.84
CA THR A 24 5.63 22.84 4.03
C THR A 24 5.81 21.48 4.71
N PRO A 25 4.72 20.74 5.00
CA PRO A 25 4.84 19.36 5.46
C PRO A 25 5.81 18.63 4.53
N PRO A 26 6.74 17.81 5.05
CA PRO A 26 7.57 17.00 4.18
C PRO A 26 6.66 16.25 3.20
N PRO A 27 7.05 16.13 1.91
CA PRO A 27 6.27 15.38 0.94
C PRO A 27 5.90 14.03 1.54
N ILE A 28 4.62 13.66 1.47
CA ILE A 28 4.17 12.34 1.85
C ILE A 28 5.02 11.34 1.05
N PRO A 29 5.76 10.43 1.71
CA PRO A 29 6.58 9.46 1.00
C PRO A 29 5.73 8.68 -0.01
N TYR A 30 6.22 8.46 -1.22
CA TYR A 30 5.48 7.74 -2.27
C TYR A 30 4.91 6.39 -1.78
N PHE A 31 5.61 5.72 -0.86
CA PHE A 31 5.13 4.48 -0.26
C PHE A 31 3.76 4.64 0.43
N GLN A 32 3.46 5.78 1.06
CA GLN A 32 2.16 6.02 1.69
C GLN A 32 1.05 6.21 0.66
N HIS A 33 1.38 6.68 -0.55
CA HIS A 33 0.41 6.83 -1.63
C HIS A 33 -0.03 5.51 -2.24
N ILE A 34 0.79 4.46 -2.17
CA ILE A 34 0.45 3.15 -2.71
C ILE A 34 -0.27 2.24 -1.71
N MET A 35 -0.34 2.62 -0.43
CA MET A 35 -1.06 1.86 0.60
C MET A 35 -2.58 1.89 0.41
N GLY A 36 -3.24 0.88 0.94
CA GLY A 36 -4.70 0.73 0.95
C GLY A 36 -5.20 -0.48 0.17
N ASP A 37 -6.51 -0.51 -0.06
CA ASP A 37 -7.20 -1.64 -0.67
C ASP A 37 -7.30 -1.48 -2.20
N TYR A 38 -7.09 -2.58 -2.90
CA TYR A 38 -7.22 -2.70 -4.34
C TYR A 38 -8.22 -3.79 -4.67
N GLY A 39 -9.34 -3.44 -5.31
CA GLY A 39 -10.38 -4.38 -5.72
C GLY A 39 -10.21 -4.80 -7.16
N GLY A 40 -10.45 -6.06 -7.47
CA GLY A 40 -10.32 -6.56 -8.84
C GLY A 40 -10.59 -8.03 -9.00
N ILE A 41 -9.86 -8.65 -9.92
CA ILE A 41 -9.98 -10.05 -10.29
C ILE A 41 -8.68 -10.81 -10.02
N ARG A 42 -8.82 -12.04 -9.53
CA ARG A 42 -7.76 -13.04 -9.46
C ARG A 42 -8.04 -14.11 -10.50
N VAL A 43 -7.04 -14.44 -11.31
CA VAL A 43 -7.06 -15.48 -12.34
C VAL A 43 -6.07 -16.57 -11.92
N ASN A 44 -6.56 -17.78 -11.67
CA ASN A 44 -5.73 -18.94 -11.40
C ASN A 44 -5.64 -19.78 -12.67
N THR A 45 -4.44 -19.90 -13.23
CA THR A 45 -4.21 -20.63 -14.48
C THR A 45 -3.46 -21.92 -14.21
N HIS A 46 -3.83 -22.98 -14.94
CA HIS A 46 -3.16 -24.28 -14.90
C HIS A 46 -3.15 -24.98 -16.25
N TRP A 47 -2.20 -25.90 -16.44
CA TRP A 47 -2.16 -26.74 -17.63
C TRP A 47 -3.16 -27.89 -17.51
N VAL A 48 -3.84 -28.21 -18.62
CA VAL A 48 -4.68 -29.40 -18.75
C VAL A 48 -3.97 -30.39 -19.65
N ASP A 49 -3.79 -31.62 -19.16
CA ASP A 49 -2.88 -32.57 -19.80
C ASP A 49 -3.38 -33.04 -21.19
N THR A 50 -2.43 -33.08 -22.14
CA THR A 50 -2.42 -33.70 -23.47
C THR A 50 -3.26 -33.16 -24.66
N VAL A 51 -4.16 -32.17 -24.55
CA VAL A 51 -5.05 -31.79 -25.69
C VAL A 51 -5.10 -30.29 -26.04
N VAL A 52 -4.06 -29.50 -25.75
CA VAL A 52 -3.85 -28.12 -26.29
C VAL A 52 -4.56 -26.95 -25.57
N GLY A 53 -4.48 -26.84 -24.23
CA GLY A 53 -5.01 -25.63 -23.56
C GLY A 53 -4.57 -25.35 -22.14
N TYR A 54 -4.72 -24.08 -21.75
CA TYR A 54 -4.71 -23.63 -20.36
C TYR A 54 -6.15 -23.57 -19.86
N ALA A 55 -6.39 -24.04 -18.64
CA ALA A 55 -7.62 -23.75 -17.94
C ALA A 55 -7.38 -22.62 -16.93
N HIS A 56 -8.40 -21.80 -16.71
CA HIS A 56 -8.34 -20.76 -15.71
C HIS A 56 -9.67 -20.60 -14.99
N ASP A 57 -9.58 -20.22 -13.72
CA ASP A 57 -10.72 -19.80 -12.91
C ASP A 57 -10.51 -18.36 -12.46
N SER A 58 -11.57 -17.56 -12.52
CA SER A 58 -11.55 -16.17 -12.07
C SER A 58 -12.41 -15.96 -10.83
N SER A 59 -11.91 -15.21 -9.85
CA SER A 59 -12.67 -14.80 -8.67
C SER A 59 -12.44 -13.32 -8.38
N ALA A 60 -13.45 -12.61 -7.88
CA ALA A 60 -13.25 -11.29 -7.30
C ALA A 60 -12.29 -11.36 -6.11
N ILE A 61 -11.48 -10.33 -5.94
CA ILE A 61 -10.45 -10.25 -4.90
C ILE A 61 -10.31 -8.79 -4.43
N VAL A 62 -9.95 -8.62 -3.17
CA VAL A 62 -9.37 -7.39 -2.61
C VAL A 62 -7.95 -7.72 -2.14
N ILE A 63 -7.00 -6.89 -2.55
CA ILE A 63 -5.61 -6.94 -2.10
C ILE A 63 -5.35 -5.68 -1.28
N SER A 64 -4.98 -5.85 -0.02
CA SER A 64 -4.63 -4.74 0.88
C SER A 64 -3.12 -4.62 0.98
N LEU A 65 -2.60 -3.42 0.71
CA LEU A 65 -1.21 -3.06 0.93
C LEU A 65 -1.11 -2.36 2.29
N ILE A 66 -0.41 -3.02 3.22
CA ILE A 66 -0.34 -2.63 4.62
C ILE A 66 1.11 -2.22 4.92
N ASP A 67 1.26 -1.02 5.49
CA ASP A 67 2.54 -0.57 6.04
C ASP A 67 2.77 -1.25 7.39
N GLU A 68 3.86 -2.00 7.51
CA GLU A 68 4.25 -2.69 8.75
C GLU A 68 4.87 -1.73 9.79
N GLY A 69 5.05 -0.45 9.44
CA GLY A 69 5.48 0.61 10.36
C GLY A 69 6.98 0.59 10.69
N HIS A 70 7.74 -0.33 10.09
CA HIS A 70 9.19 -0.42 10.23
C HIS A 70 9.85 -0.70 8.87
N ASP A 71 11.04 -0.16 8.66
CA ASP A 71 11.93 -0.42 7.52
C ASP A 71 11.29 -0.30 6.11
N SER A 72 10.23 0.51 5.98
CA SER A 72 9.47 0.66 4.73
C SER A 72 9.00 -0.68 4.16
N VAL A 73 8.64 -1.61 5.04
CA VAL A 73 8.11 -2.92 4.66
C VAL A 73 6.61 -2.81 4.39
N VAL A 74 6.20 -3.38 3.25
CA VAL A 74 4.82 -3.47 2.81
C VAL A 74 4.41 -4.93 2.78
N SER A 75 3.33 -5.29 3.47
CA SER A 75 2.74 -6.62 3.39
C SER A 75 1.47 -6.62 2.55
N LEU A 76 1.17 -7.77 1.96
CA LEU A 76 -0.06 -7.99 1.19
C LEU A 76 -1.00 -8.90 1.96
N ALA A 77 -2.26 -8.48 2.07
CA ALA A 77 -3.35 -9.33 2.51
C ALA A 77 -4.37 -9.52 1.38
N PHE A 78 -4.91 -10.73 1.26
CA PHE A 78 -5.87 -11.10 0.21
C PHE A 78 -7.24 -11.43 0.83
N ASN A 79 -8.31 -10.95 0.21
CA ASN A 79 -9.69 -11.31 0.54
C ASN A 79 -10.50 -11.62 -0.73
N PRO A 80 -10.95 -12.87 -0.97
CA PRO A 80 -10.75 -14.05 -0.11
C PRO A 80 -9.27 -14.44 0.04
N PRO A 81 -8.89 -15.12 1.14
CA PRO A 81 -7.52 -15.52 1.39
C PRO A 81 -6.88 -16.24 0.20
N TYR A 82 -5.59 -15.98 -0.02
CA TYR A 82 -4.76 -16.74 -0.94
C TYR A 82 -3.94 -17.74 -0.13
N ALA A 83 -4.09 -19.03 -0.44
CA ALA A 83 -3.54 -20.12 0.37
C ALA A 83 -2.00 -20.20 0.35
N SER A 84 -1.35 -19.51 -0.58
CA SER A 84 0.10 -19.41 -0.66
C SER A 84 0.58 -18.19 0.13
N GLU A 85 1.55 -18.42 1.02
CA GLU A 85 2.48 -17.54 1.75
C GLU A 85 2.13 -16.06 2.00
N GLN A 86 2.64 -15.52 3.11
CA GLN A 86 2.61 -14.08 3.36
C GLN A 86 3.61 -13.39 2.41
N PHE A 87 3.16 -12.40 1.64
CA PHE A 87 4.03 -11.63 0.75
C PHE A 87 4.38 -10.30 1.38
N SER A 88 5.68 -10.06 1.52
CA SER A 88 6.23 -8.81 2.03
C SER A 88 7.30 -8.28 1.10
N TYR A 89 7.36 -6.95 0.99
CA TYR A 89 8.25 -6.23 0.11
C TYR A 89 8.94 -5.11 0.89
N ALA A 90 10.25 -4.95 0.70
CA ALA A 90 10.92 -3.71 1.07
C ALA A 90 10.65 -2.66 -0.01
N PHE A 91 10.21 -1.47 0.39
CA PHE A 91 10.07 -0.35 -0.51
C PHE A 91 11.36 0.47 -0.52
N SER A 92 12.02 0.57 -1.68
CA SER A 92 13.23 1.36 -1.86
C SER A 92 13.25 2.05 -3.22
N GLN A 93 13.53 3.34 -3.25
CA GLN A 93 13.66 4.15 -4.47
C GLN A 93 12.46 4.04 -5.45
N GLY A 94 11.24 3.90 -4.94
CA GLY A 94 10.05 3.76 -5.79
C GLY A 94 9.74 2.31 -6.21
N VAL A 95 10.54 1.34 -5.78
CA VAL A 95 10.44 -0.07 -6.18
C VAL A 95 10.11 -0.94 -4.98
N LEU A 96 9.20 -1.90 -5.17
CA LEU A 96 8.89 -2.95 -4.20
C LEU A 96 9.78 -4.16 -4.49
N ILE A 97 10.64 -4.48 -3.54
CA ILE A 97 11.62 -5.58 -3.64
C ILE A 97 11.10 -6.73 -2.77
N PRO A 98 10.81 -7.91 -3.35
CA PRO A 98 10.27 -9.03 -2.58
C PRO A 98 11.29 -9.47 -1.52
N LEU A 99 10.80 -9.68 -0.30
CA LEU A 99 11.62 -10.18 0.82
C LEU A 99 11.77 -11.71 0.80
N SER A 100 10.89 -12.43 0.10
CA SER A 100 11.07 -13.86 -0.16
C SER A 100 12.01 -14.09 -1.35
N HIS A 101 12.82 -15.15 -1.28
CA HIS A 101 13.77 -15.52 -2.33
C HIS A 101 13.35 -16.75 -3.14
N TYR A 102 12.49 -17.60 -2.59
CA TYR A 102 12.00 -18.80 -3.25
C TYR A 102 10.61 -18.49 -3.85
N HIS A 103 10.49 -18.60 -5.17
CA HIS A 103 9.30 -18.22 -5.94
C HIS A 103 8.73 -16.83 -5.57
N PRO A 104 9.55 -15.76 -5.61
CA PRO A 104 9.08 -14.43 -5.24
C PRO A 104 7.90 -14.01 -6.12
N ALA A 105 6.86 -13.49 -5.50
CA ALA A 105 5.78 -12.87 -6.25
C ALA A 105 6.26 -11.56 -6.88
N VAL A 106 5.77 -11.31 -8.08
CA VAL A 106 5.95 -10.05 -8.79
C VAL A 106 4.80 -9.13 -8.40
N LEU A 107 5.13 -7.92 -7.97
CA LEU A 107 4.17 -6.87 -7.66
C LEU A 107 4.57 -5.60 -8.40
N SER A 108 3.63 -5.05 -9.16
CA SER A 108 3.82 -3.81 -9.90
C SER A 108 2.63 -2.89 -9.65
N ILE A 109 2.92 -1.63 -9.35
CA ILE A 109 1.92 -0.60 -9.09
C ILE A 109 2.19 0.56 -10.05
N SER A 110 1.14 1.00 -10.73
CA SER A 110 1.20 2.16 -11.62
C SER A 110 -0.07 2.97 -11.44
N ASN A 111 0.07 4.18 -10.87
CA ASN A 111 -1.06 4.99 -10.41
C ASN A 111 -1.97 4.16 -9.48
N ASP A 112 -3.25 4.08 -9.79
CA ASP A 112 -4.23 3.30 -9.04
C ASP A 112 -4.31 1.83 -9.49
N SER A 113 -3.47 1.38 -10.42
CA SER A 113 -3.48 0.00 -10.92
C SER A 113 -2.45 -0.85 -10.19
N LEU A 114 -2.86 -2.05 -9.80
CA LEU A 114 -2.01 -3.07 -9.18
C LEU A 114 -2.05 -4.35 -10.00
N TYR A 115 -0.86 -4.85 -10.31
CA TYR A 115 -0.65 -6.18 -10.88
C TYR A 115 0.15 -7.03 -9.91
N PHE A 116 -0.34 -8.23 -9.65
CA PHE A 116 0.35 -9.24 -8.86
C PHE A 116 0.44 -10.54 -9.66
N ARG A 117 1.59 -11.20 -9.64
CA ARG A 117 1.77 -12.54 -10.21
C ARG A 117 2.59 -13.41 -9.28
N HIS A 118 2.12 -14.63 -9.06
CA HIS A 118 2.82 -15.61 -8.25
C HIS A 118 2.74 -17.00 -8.85
N GLN A 119 3.86 -17.70 -8.88
CA GLN A 119 3.97 -19.08 -9.32
C GLN A 119 4.66 -19.87 -8.19
N PRO A 120 3.90 -20.53 -7.30
CA PRO A 120 4.43 -21.11 -6.05
C PRO A 120 5.41 -22.29 -6.24
N GLY A 121 5.66 -22.72 -7.47
CA GLY A 121 6.50 -23.87 -7.77
C GLY A 121 6.81 -24.02 -9.25
N LEU A 122 7.63 -25.02 -9.58
CA LEU A 122 7.96 -25.38 -10.96
C LEU A 122 6.80 -26.02 -11.74
N GLY A 123 5.66 -26.23 -11.09
CA GLY A 123 4.47 -26.81 -11.70
C GLY A 123 3.76 -25.85 -12.64
N PRO A 124 2.78 -26.36 -13.42
CA PRO A 124 2.07 -25.60 -14.44
C PRO A 124 1.04 -24.59 -13.89
N TYR A 125 1.09 -24.28 -12.59
CA TYR A 125 0.09 -23.49 -11.88
C TYR A 125 0.64 -22.11 -11.54
N TRP A 126 -0.11 -21.05 -11.85
CA TRP A 126 0.21 -19.71 -11.40
C TRP A 126 -1.05 -18.87 -11.19
N THR A 127 -0.90 -17.81 -10.42
CA THR A 127 -1.96 -16.86 -10.08
C THR A 127 -1.56 -15.47 -10.55
N GLU A 128 -2.49 -14.78 -11.18
CA GLU A 128 -2.37 -13.36 -11.53
C GLU A 128 -3.54 -12.59 -10.94
N CYS A 129 -3.28 -11.38 -10.43
CA CYS A 129 -4.31 -10.49 -9.97
C CYS A 129 -4.18 -9.14 -10.67
N PHE A 130 -5.31 -8.59 -11.06
CA PHE A 130 -5.44 -7.28 -11.68
C PHE A 130 -6.46 -6.50 -10.86
N ALA A 131 -6.02 -5.41 -10.23
CA ALA A 131 -6.85 -4.66 -9.30
C ALA A 131 -6.66 -3.15 -9.43
N PHE A 132 -7.68 -2.40 -9.04
CA PHE A 132 -7.66 -0.95 -8.98
C PHE A 132 -7.86 -0.48 -7.54
N LYS A 133 -7.20 0.62 -7.18
CA LYS A 133 -7.28 1.21 -5.86
C LYS A 133 -8.73 1.57 -5.57
N LEU A 134 -9.23 1.06 -4.44
CA LEU A 134 -10.54 1.41 -3.94
C LEU A 134 -10.46 2.81 -3.33
N ILE A 135 -11.40 3.67 -3.71
CA ILE A 135 -11.54 4.98 -3.09
C ILE A 135 -12.03 4.73 -1.67
N SER A 136 -11.19 5.01 -0.66
CA SER A 136 -11.66 5.03 0.73
C SER A 136 -12.77 6.07 0.85
N PRO A 137 -13.95 5.74 1.38
CA PRO A 137 -14.93 6.77 1.73
C PRO A 137 -14.27 7.68 2.78
N GLN A 138 -14.19 8.97 2.46
CA GLN A 138 -13.72 10.01 3.39
C GLN A 138 -14.74 10.24 4.51
#